data_AF-A0A945SDY5-F1
#
_entry.id   AF-A0A945SDY5-F1
#
_cell.length_a   1.000
_cell.length_b   1.000
_cell.length_c   1.000
_cell.angle_alpha   90.00
_cell.angle_beta   90.00
_cell.angle_gamma   90.00
#
_symmetry.space_group_name_H-M   'P 1'
#
loop_
_entity.id
_entity.type
_entity.pdbx_description
1 polymer ?
#
loop_
_entity_poly.entity_id
_entity_poly.type
_entity_poly.pdbx_seq_one_letter_code
_entity_poly.pdbx_strand_id
1 'polypeptide(L)'
;MRYFVILTFFLFSCDDGAQTLPSSTGTNSEVIFVVADALWESGVDSLAYATFGKTIEGINQNESAFRVVQVNQSEFKSILKTHKN
;
A
#
# COMPACT_ATOMS: atom_id res chain seq x y z
N MET A 1 36.94 -1.61 31.78
CA MET A 1 36.57 -0.32 31.14
C MET A 1 36.55 -0.35 29.60
N ARG A 2 37.14 -1.34 28.90
CA ARG A 2 37.17 -1.36 27.42
C ARG A 2 35.90 -1.93 26.74
N TYR A 3 35.17 -2.82 27.43
CA TYR A 3 33.94 -3.45 26.90
C TYR A 3 32.69 -2.60 27.04
N PHE A 4 32.71 -1.54 27.86
CA PHE A 4 31.53 -0.72 28.13
C PHE A 4 31.17 0.19 26.94
N VAL A 5 32.16 0.58 26.14
CA VAL A 5 31.99 1.45 24.96
C VAL A 5 31.35 0.72 23.77
N ILE A 6 31.54 -0.60 23.68
CA ILE A 6 30.95 -1.42 22.60
C ILE A 6 29.46 -1.64 22.84
N LEU A 7 29.03 -1.74 24.12
CA LEU A 7 27.63 -1.95 24.49
C LEU A 7 26.75 -0.73 24.18
N THR A 8 27.30 0.48 24.25
CA THR A 8 26.57 1.73 23.99
C THR A 8 26.24 1.98 22.51
N PHE A 9 26.91 1.29 21.57
CA PHE A 9 26.63 1.44 20.14
C PHE A 9 25.37 0.69 19.67
N PHE A 10 24.89 -0.30 20.43
CA PHE A 10 23.71 -1.09 20.06
C PHE A 10 22.37 -0.47 20.47
N LEU A 11 22.38 0.65 21.21
CA LEU A 11 21.16 1.25 21.78
C LEU A 11 20.61 2.43 20.97
N PHE A 12 21.22 2.78 19.83
CA PHE A 12 20.74 3.85 18.93
C PHE A 12 20.24 3.31 17.58
N SER A 13 19.62 2.12 17.58
CA SER A 13 18.83 1.72 16.40
C SER A 13 17.56 2.56 16.39
N CYS A 14 17.56 3.61 15.58
CA CYS A 14 16.39 4.44 15.30
C CYS A 14 15.38 3.56 14.56
N ASP A 15 14.28 3.21 15.23
CA ASP A 15 13.11 2.58 14.62
C ASP A 15 12.28 3.69 13.99
N ASP A 16 12.76 4.25 12.87
CA ASP A 16 11.89 4.96 11.95
C ASP A 16 11.04 3.88 11.28
N GLY A 17 9.93 3.56 11.94
CA GLY A 17 8.93 2.61 11.44
C GLY A 17 8.71 2.92 9.97
N ALA A 18 9.16 1.99 9.12
CA ALA A 18 9.31 2.22 7.70
C ALA A 18 7.94 2.49 7.09
N GLN A 19 7.51 3.75 7.08
CA GLN A 19 6.34 4.19 6.38
C GLN A 19 6.74 4.23 4.90
N THR A 20 6.72 3.04 4.30
CA THR A 20 6.97 2.87 2.87
C THR A 20 5.99 3.79 2.15
N LEU A 21 6.52 4.72 1.37
CA LEU A 21 5.70 5.56 0.51
C LEU A 21 4.75 4.64 -0.27
N PRO A 22 3.44 4.90 -0.27
CA PRO A 22 2.51 4.09 -1.02
C PRO A 22 2.99 4.05 -2.47
N SER A 23 3.07 2.84 -3.02
CA SER A 23 3.46 2.62 -4.42
C SER A 23 2.70 3.60 -5.31
N SER A 24 3.41 4.30 -6.20
CA SER A 24 2.87 5.37 -7.03
C SER A 24 1.50 4.96 -7.63
N THR A 25 0.44 5.55 -7.08
CA THR A 25 -0.94 5.40 -7.56
C THR A 25 -1.12 6.26 -8.81
N GLY A 26 -2.25 6.21 -9.53
CA GLY A 26 -2.54 7.07 -10.68
C GLY A 26 -2.06 6.54 -12.04
N THR A 27 -1.77 5.25 -12.13
CA THR A 27 -1.59 4.58 -13.43
C THR A 27 -2.97 4.35 -14.07
N ASN A 28 -3.04 4.29 -15.41
CA ASN A 28 -4.28 3.92 -16.10
C ASN A 28 -4.82 2.58 -15.57
N SER A 29 -6.14 2.45 -15.49
CA SER A 29 -6.82 1.25 -14.97
C SER A 29 -6.53 0.93 -13.50
N GLU A 30 -6.57 1.95 -12.63
CA GLU A 30 -6.51 1.79 -11.18
C GLU A 30 -7.86 2.13 -10.53
N VAL A 31 -8.26 1.35 -9.53
CA VAL A 31 -9.46 1.60 -8.72
C VAL A 31 -9.04 1.72 -7.26
N ILE A 32 -9.33 2.89 -6.68
CA ILE A 32 -8.99 3.22 -5.29
C ILE A 32 -10.23 3.02 -4.41
N PHE A 33 -10.12 2.16 -3.41
CA PHE A 33 -11.15 1.92 -2.40
C PHE A 33 -10.78 2.64 -1.11
N VAL A 34 -11.60 3.63 -0.74
CA VAL A 34 -11.45 4.33 0.54
C VAL A 34 -12.30 3.63 1.58
N VAL A 35 -11.69 2.78 2.39
CA VAL A 35 -12.40 1.97 3.40
C VAL A 35 -11.49 1.72 4.60
N ALA A 36 -12.08 1.58 5.78
CA ALA A 36 -11.33 1.25 6.99
C ALA A 36 -10.72 -0.16 6.91
N ASP A 37 -9.49 -0.31 7.37
CA ASP A 37 -8.69 -1.54 7.21
C ASP A 37 -9.42 -2.78 7.78
N ALA A 38 -10.04 -2.65 8.95
CA ALA A 38 -10.83 -3.72 9.56
C ALA A 38 -12.01 -4.17 8.67
N LEU A 39 -12.61 -3.27 7.90
CA LEU A 39 -13.69 -3.60 6.98
C LEU A 39 -13.15 -4.20 5.68
N TRP A 40 -12.00 -3.72 5.22
CA TRP A 40 -11.29 -4.29 4.07
C TRP A 40 -11.00 -5.77 4.29
N GLU A 41 -10.35 -6.09 5.40
CA GLU A 41 -9.98 -7.45 5.81
C GLU A 41 -11.20 -8.33 6.16
N SER A 42 -12.36 -7.74 6.46
CA SER A 42 -13.59 -8.49 6.75
C SER A 42 -14.26 -9.10 5.52
N GLY A 43 -13.78 -8.80 4.30
CA GLY A 43 -14.26 -9.41 3.05
C GLY A 43 -14.60 -8.42 1.93
N VAL A 44 -14.43 -7.11 2.14
CA VAL A 44 -14.58 -6.13 1.05
C VAL A 44 -13.49 -6.33 0.01
N ASP A 45 -12.28 -6.72 0.44
CA ASP A 45 -11.16 -7.07 -0.42
C ASP A 45 -11.54 -8.12 -1.47
N SER A 46 -12.19 -9.19 -1.03
CA SER A 46 -12.56 -10.34 -1.85
C SER A 46 -13.56 -9.95 -2.93
N LEU A 47 -14.55 -9.12 -2.58
CA LEU A 47 -15.52 -8.58 -3.52
C LEU A 47 -14.86 -7.62 -4.53
N ALA A 48 -13.95 -6.77 -4.05
CA ALA A 48 -13.23 -5.82 -4.90
C ALA A 48 -12.34 -6.56 -5.93
N TYR A 49 -11.54 -7.54 -5.50
CA TYR A 49 -10.72 -8.34 -6.40
C TYR A 49 -11.57 -9.21 -7.34
N ALA A 50 -12.66 -9.80 -6.87
CA ALA A 50 -13.54 -10.59 -7.73
C ALA A 50 -14.23 -9.75 -8.82
N THR A 51 -14.43 -8.46 -8.59
CA THR A 51 -15.12 -7.57 -9.53
C THR A 51 -14.15 -6.84 -10.45
N PHE A 52 -13.08 -6.26 -9.89
CA PHE A 52 -12.15 -5.37 -10.59
C PHE A 52 -10.77 -6.00 -10.82
N GLY A 53 -10.39 -6.96 -9.98
CA GLY A 53 -9.10 -7.65 -10.01
C GLY A 53 -9.02 -8.84 -10.99
N LYS A 54 -10.03 -9.03 -11.85
CA LYS A 54 -10.05 -10.14 -12.79
C LYS A 54 -8.98 -9.96 -13.87
N THR A 55 -8.31 -11.05 -14.22
CA THR A 55 -7.38 -11.08 -15.35
C THR A 55 -8.08 -10.72 -16.66
N ILE A 56 -7.39 -9.99 -17.52
CA ILE A 56 -7.86 -9.71 -18.88
C ILE A 56 -7.78 -11.00 -19.70
N GLU A 57 -8.91 -11.44 -20.24
CA GLU A 57 -8.96 -12.63 -21.10
C GLU A 57 -8.35 -12.33 -22.47
N GLY A 58 -7.63 -13.31 -23.03
CA GLY A 58 -7.10 -13.23 -24.40
C GLY A 58 -5.75 -12.53 -24.56
N ILE A 59 -5.05 -12.24 -23.46
CA ILE A 59 -3.65 -11.77 -23.48
C ILE A 59 -2.70 -12.84 -22.94
N ASN A 60 -1.45 -12.82 -23.40
CA ASN A 60 -0.44 -13.80 -23.00
C ASN A 60 0.19 -13.53 -21.62
N GLN A 61 -0.13 -12.37 -21.02
CA GLN A 61 0.38 -11.96 -19.72
C GLN A 61 -0.74 -11.97 -18.69
N ASN A 62 -0.44 -12.45 -17.48
CA ASN A 62 -1.42 -12.43 -16.38
C ASN A 62 -1.49 -11.00 -15.81
N GLU A 63 -2.29 -10.16 -16.45
CA GLU A 63 -2.52 -8.78 -16.04
C GLU A 63 -3.98 -8.59 -15.61
N SER A 64 -4.17 -7.95 -14.46
CA SER A 64 -5.50 -7.61 -13.95
C SER A 64 -6.11 -6.48 -14.77
N ALA A 65 -7.42 -6.56 -15.04
CA ALA A 65 -8.18 -5.51 -15.71
C ALA A 65 -8.07 -4.17 -14.97
N PHE A 66 -8.06 -4.20 -13.63
CA PHE A 66 -7.76 -3.04 -12.81
C PHE A 66 -6.81 -3.38 -11.67
N ARG A 67 -5.92 -2.44 -11.34
CA ARG A 67 -5.16 -2.48 -10.10
C ARG A 67 -6.05 -2.00 -8.95
N VAL A 68 -6.35 -2.90 -8.02
CA VAL A 68 -7.15 -2.60 -6.83
C VAL A 68 -6.22 -2.11 -5.73
N VAL A 69 -6.45 -0.89 -5.23
CA VAL A 69 -5.69 -0.27 -4.14
C VAL A 69 -6.65 0.12 -3.04
N GLN A 70 -6.36 -0.29 -1.80
CA GLN A 70 -7.09 0.17 -0.62
C GLN A 70 -6.33 1.31 0.06
N VAL A 71 -7.10 2.26 0.59
CA VAL A 71 -6.58 3.43 1.27
C VAL A 71 -7.47 3.76 2.46
N ASN A 72 -6.86 4.08 3.59
CA ASN A 72 -7.61 4.58 4.74
C ASN A 72 -8.10 6.02 4.50
N GLN A 73 -9.22 6.40 5.12
CA GLN A 73 -9.78 7.76 5.02
C GLN A 73 -8.78 8.86 5.41
N SER A 74 -7.90 8.59 6.37
CA SER A 74 -6.85 9.52 6.82
C SER A 74 -5.81 9.78 5.73
N GLU A 75 -5.48 8.78 4.93
CA GLU A 75 -4.41 8.79 3.93
C GLU A 75 -4.88 9.23 2.54
N PHE A 76 -6.19 9.12 2.27
CA PHE A 76 -6.80 9.46 0.97
C PHE A 76 -6.46 10.86 0.48
N LYS A 77 -6.42 11.85 1.38
CA LYS A 77 -6.07 13.24 1.03
C LYS A 77 -4.61 13.39 0.58
N SER A 78 -3.72 12.52 1.04
CA SER A 78 -2.31 12.54 0.65
C SER A 78 -2.14 12.00 -0.78
N ILE A 79 -2.84 10.90 -1.08
CA ILE A 79 -2.74 10.22 -2.38
C ILE A 79 -3.14 11.11 -3.54
N LEU A 80 -4.24 11.87 -3.42
CA LEU A 80 -4.69 12.74 -4.51
C LEU A 80 -3.83 14.00 -4.69
N LYS A 81 -3.04 14.40 -3.68
CA LYS A 81 -2.12 15.54 -3.80
C LYS A 81 -0.92 15.20 -4.68
N THR A 82 -0.46 13.96 -4.67
CA THR A 82 0.64 13.49 -5.54
C THR A 82 0.28 13.57 -7.03
N HIS A 83 -1.01 13.66 -7.38
CA HIS A 83 -1.52 13.67 -8.76
C HIS A 83 -1.86 15.05 -9.32
N LYS A 84 -1.75 16.11 -8.51
CA LYS A 84 -1.97 17.48 -8.95
C LYS A 84 -0.62 18.19 -9.03
N ASN A 85 -0.16 18.42 -10.26
CA ASN A 85 0.87 19.41 -10.56
C ASN A 85 0.19 20.79 -10.64
#